data_AF-A0A3E2H2N9-F1
#
_entry.id   AF-A0A3E2H2N9-F1
#
_cell.length_a   1.000
_cell.length_b   1.000
_cell.length_c   1.000
_cell.angle_alpha   90.00
_cell.angle_beta   90.00
_cell.angle_gamma   90.00
#
_symmetry.space_group_name_H-M   'P 1'
#
loop_
_entity.id
_entity.type
_entity.pdbx_description
1 polymer ?
#
loop_
_entity_poly.entity_id
_entity_poly.type
_entity_poly.pdbx_seq_one_letter_code
_entity_poly.pdbx_strand_id
1 'polypeptide(L)'
;MLWGEYPALVDGELGEQVHGMAYEVQTTEEAKRLEYYETEKYEVAQCVIKFEDGTEAVGKTFKWADDQADLKEGHFDLKDWKLTNLDRNMLS
;
A
#
# COMPACT_ATOMS: atom_id res chain seq x y z
N MET A 1 -8.26 2.94 5.58
CA MET A 1 -8.94 3.81 4.60
C MET A 1 -8.95 3.12 3.24
N LEU A 2 -10.06 3.17 2.50
CA LEU A 2 -10.23 2.49 1.20
C LEU A 2 -10.40 3.50 0.05
N TRP A 3 -9.67 3.33 -1.05
CA TRP A 3 -10.02 3.85 -2.38
C TRP A 3 -10.86 2.82 -3.14
N GLY A 4 -12.18 3.04 -3.18
CA GLY A 4 -13.11 2.05 -3.73
C GLY A 4 -13.14 0.77 -2.88
N GLU A 5 -12.78 -0.38 -3.46
CA GLU A 5 -12.60 -1.65 -2.73
C GLU A 5 -11.15 -1.88 -2.22
N TYR A 6 -10.20 -1.01 -2.58
CA TYR A 6 -8.78 -1.22 -2.30
C TYR A 6 -8.29 -0.31 -1.18
N PRO A 7 -7.47 -0.79 -0.23
CA PRO A 7 -6.91 0.05 0.83
C PRO A 7 -5.99 1.14 0.26
N ALA A 8 -6.13 2.36 0.77
CA ALA A 8 -5.27 3.49 0.48
C ALA A 8 -4.43 3.84 1.71
N LEU A 9 -3.15 4.14 1.47
CA LEU A 9 -2.23 4.62 2.50
C LEU A 9 -2.42 6.12 2.69
N VAL A 10 -2.47 6.57 3.94
CA VAL A 10 -2.64 7.96 4.35
C VAL A 10 -1.67 8.26 5.49
N ASP A 11 -1.47 9.54 5.80
CA ASP A 11 -0.70 9.94 6.98
C ASP A 11 -1.44 9.50 8.25
N GLY A 12 -0.74 8.73 9.09
CA GLY A 12 -1.20 8.29 10.42
C GLY A 12 -0.54 9.07 11.55
N GLU A 13 -0.75 8.62 12.78
CA GLU A 13 -0.09 9.21 13.94
C GLU A 13 1.40 8.85 14.01
N LEU A 14 2.21 9.65 14.73
CA LEU A 14 3.63 9.39 14.88
C LEU A 14 3.87 8.05 15.58
N GLY A 15 4.51 7.12 14.87
CA GLY A 15 4.82 5.78 15.38
C GLY A 15 3.82 4.71 14.98
N GLU A 16 2.74 5.09 14.29
CA GLU A 16 1.82 4.15 13.64
C GLU A 16 2.54 3.42 12.50
N GLN A 17 2.32 2.11 12.40
CA GLN A 17 2.98 1.23 11.44
C GLN A 17 1.93 0.51 10.61
N VAL A 18 2.19 0.39 9.31
CA VAL A 18 1.35 -0.37 8.40
C VAL A 18 2.06 -1.66 8.02
N HIS A 19 1.43 -2.80 8.31
CA HIS A 19 1.93 -4.09 7.88
C HIS A 19 1.61 -4.32 6.40
N GLY A 20 2.63 -4.64 5.62
CA GLY A 20 2.51 -4.81 4.18
C GLY A 20 3.58 -5.74 3.63
N MET A 21 3.83 -5.61 2.33
CA MET A 21 4.91 -6.32 1.64
C MET A 21 5.74 -5.31 0.87
N ALA A 22 7.05 -5.56 0.81
CA ALA A 22 7.96 -4.81 -0.03
C ALA A 22 8.34 -5.65 -1.25
N TYR A 23 8.55 -4.98 -2.39
CA TYR A 23 9.04 -5.60 -3.62
C TYR A 23 10.30 -4.87 -4.07
N GLU A 24 11.38 -5.61 -4.26
CA GLU A 24 12.61 -5.08 -4.85
C GLU A 24 12.43 -5.01 -6.38
N VAL A 25 12.31 -3.79 -6.89
CA VAL A 25 12.18 -3.53 -8.32
C VAL A 25 13.49 -3.85 -9.00
N GLN A 26 13.51 -4.83 -9.90
CA GLN A 26 14.74 -5.32 -10.53
C GLN A 26 15.06 -4.57 -11.83
N THR A 27 14.05 -3.95 -12.46
CA THR A 27 14.22 -3.27 -13.75
C THR A 27 13.56 -1.90 -13.80
N THR A 28 14.14 -0.99 -14.60
CA THR A 28 13.55 0.33 -14.86
C THR A 28 12.18 0.24 -15.54
N GLU A 29 11.93 -0.83 -16.30
CA GLU A 29 10.63 -1.10 -16.95
C GLU A 29 9.53 -1.41 -15.92
N GLU A 30 9.86 -2.18 -14.87
CA GLU A 30 8.95 -2.47 -13.75
C GLU A 30 8.65 -1.21 -12.93
N ALA A 31 9.67 -0.37 -12.68
CA ALA A 31 9.48 0.92 -12.00
C ALA A 31 8.49 1.81 -12.78
N LYS A 32 8.66 1.93 -14.09
CA LYS A 32 7.76 2.73 -14.96
C LYS A 32 6.35 2.16 -15.02
N ARG A 33 6.19 0.84 -14.93
CA ARG A 33 4.86 0.20 -14.86
C ARG A 33 4.16 0.53 -13.55
N LEU A 34 4.89 0.57 -12.44
CA LEU A 34 4.35 1.00 -11.13
C LEU A 34 3.90 2.47 -11.21
N GLU A 35 4.74 3.35 -11.76
CA GLU A 35 4.40 4.76 -11.99
C GLU A 35 3.17 4.93 -12.92
N TYR A 36 2.93 4.00 -13.84
CA TYR A 36 1.77 4.05 -14.74
C TYR A 36 0.44 3.64 -14.07
N TYR A 37 0.48 2.88 -12.96
CA TYR A 37 -0.71 2.59 -12.16
C TYR A 37 -1.14 3.80 -11.30
N GLU A 38 -0.26 4.77 -11.12
CA GLU A 38 -0.52 6.02 -10.39
C GLU A 38 -1.17 7.04 -11.33
N THR A 39 -2.50 7.03 -11.33
CA THR A 39 -3.28 8.20 -11.76
C THR A 39 -3.09 9.34 -10.74
N GLU A 40 -3.55 10.56 -11.06
CA GLU A 40 -3.40 11.83 -10.28
C GLU A 40 -3.76 11.78 -8.78
N LYS A 41 -4.25 10.65 -8.26
CA LYS A 41 -4.76 10.48 -6.90
C LYS A 41 -3.73 9.98 -5.87
N TYR A 42 -2.55 9.58 -6.31
CA TYR A 42 -1.48 9.09 -5.42
C TYR A 42 -0.17 9.87 -5.62
N GLU A 43 0.57 10.08 -4.53
CA GLU A 43 1.92 10.63 -4.53
C GLU A 43 2.95 9.60 -4.07
N VAL A 44 4.14 9.65 -4.65
CA VAL A 44 5.28 8.84 -4.23
C VAL A 44 5.88 9.42 -2.95
N ALA A 45 5.80 8.67 -1.86
CA ALA A 45 6.42 9.02 -0.59
C ALA A 45 7.60 8.08 -0.27
N GLN A 46 8.65 8.61 0.35
CA GLN A 46 9.70 7.78 0.93
C GLN A 46 9.22 7.18 2.25
N CYS A 47 9.55 5.92 2.49
CA CYS A 47 9.22 5.24 3.74
C CYS A 47 10.38 4.36 4.23
N VAL A 48 10.40 4.08 5.53
CA VAL A 48 11.29 3.09 6.13
C VAL A 48 10.52 1.79 6.27
N ILE A 49 11.06 0.72 5.70
CA ILE A 49 10.49 -0.62 5.72
C ILE A 49 11.29 -1.42 6.75
N LYS A 50 10.61 -1.93 7.77
CA LYS A 50 11.18 -2.87 8.74
C LYS A 50 10.74 -4.28 8.37
N PHE A 51 11.71 -5.15 8.12
CA PHE A 51 11.44 -6.55 7.80
C PHE A 51 11.35 -7.40 9.07
N GLU A 52 10.72 -8.56 8.97
CA GLU A 52 10.54 -9.49 10.10
C GLU A 52 11.87 -10.07 10.61
N ASP A 53 12.91 -10.09 9.76
CA ASP A 53 14.27 -10.49 10.13
C ASP A 53 15.05 -9.39 10.89
N GLY A 54 14.42 -8.23 11.13
CA GLY A 54 15.00 -7.09 11.81
C GLY A 54 15.84 -6.17 10.92
N THR A 55 15.93 -6.45 9.62
CA THR A 55 16.58 -5.54 8.67
C THR A 55 15.68 -4.35 8.33
N GLU A 56 16.30 -3.25 7.91
CA GLU A 56 15.59 -2.05 7.48
C GLU A 56 16.04 -1.63 6.08
N ALA A 57 15.10 -1.14 5.28
CA ALA A 57 15.38 -0.55 3.98
C ALA A 57 14.62 0.77 3.79
N VAL A 58 15.21 1.69 3.02
CA VAL A 58 14.50 2.88 2.55
C VAL A 58 13.83 2.52 1.24
N GLY A 59 12.50 2.58 1.24
CA GLY A 59 11.67 2.29 0.09
C GLY A 59 10.90 3.51 -0.40
N LYS A 60 10.09 3.26 -1.43
CA LYS A 60 9.05 4.17 -1.90
C LYS A 60 7.70 3.51 -1.70
N THR A 61 6.70 4.31 -1.41
CA THR A 61 5.30 3.88 -1.30
C THR A 61 4.40 4.90 -1.97
N PHE A 62 3.15 4.52 -2.20
CA PHE A 62 2.15 5.37 -2.82
C PHE A 62 1.14 5.78 -1.77
N LYS A 63 1.11 7.07 -1.47
CA LYS A 63 0.20 7.67 -0.50
C LYS A 63 -0.93 8.36 -1.24
N TRP A 64 -2.14 8.30 -0.69
CA TRP A 64 -3.28 9.06 -1.19
C TRP A 64 -2.97 10.56 -1.15
N ALA A 65 -3.11 11.24 -2.29
CA ALA A 65 -2.80 12.65 -2.47
C ALA A 65 -4.05 13.53 -2.70
N ASP A 66 -5.22 12.90 -2.84
CA ASP A 66 -6.50 13.56 -3.08
C ASP A 66 -7.27 13.80 -1.76
N ASP A 67 -8.47 14.39 -1.81
CA ASP A 67 -9.25 14.69 -0.61
C ASP A 67 -9.54 13.43 0.23
N GLN A 68 -9.27 13.50 1.54
CA GLN A 68 -9.62 12.42 2.47
C GLN A 68 -11.15 12.21 2.56
N ALA A 69 -11.95 13.20 2.19
CA ALA A 69 -13.41 13.09 2.11
C ALA A 69 -13.89 12.06 1.07
N ASP A 70 -13.06 11.72 0.08
CA ASP A 70 -13.34 10.67 -0.90
C ASP A 70 -13.04 9.25 -0.36
N LEU A 71 -12.43 9.16 0.83
CA LEU A 71 -12.12 7.90 1.49
C LEU A 71 -13.28 7.46 2.38
N LYS A 72 -13.59 6.16 2.34
CA LYS A 72 -14.49 5.56 3.33
C LYS A 72 -13.70 5.08 4.54
N GLU A 73 -14.22 5.38 5.73
CA GLU A 73 -13.65 4.91 6.99
C GLU A 73 -13.63 3.38 7.03
N GLY A 74 -12.50 2.80 7.43
CA GLY A 74 -12.30 1.36 7.47
C GLY A 74 -10.90 0.98 7.96
N HIS A 75 -10.83 -0.10 8.74
CA HIS A 75 -9.60 -0.67 9.26
C HIS A 75 -9.01 -1.67 8.27
N PHE A 76 -7.70 -1.59 8.03
CA PHE A 76 -6.99 -2.55 7.19
C PHE A 76 -6.13 -3.47 8.06
N ASP A 77 -6.36 -4.79 7.94
CA ASP A 77 -5.48 -5.81 8.47
C ASP A 77 -5.04 -6.74 7.33
N LEU A 78 -3.73 -6.98 7.24
CA LEU A 78 -3.14 -7.77 6.15
C LEU A 78 -3.58 -9.24 6.18
N LYS A 79 -3.80 -9.82 7.37
CA LYS A 79 -4.26 -11.21 7.51
C LYS A 79 -5.71 -11.32 7.06
N ASP A 80 -6.56 -10.39 7.48
CA ASP A 80 -7.97 -10.36 7.09
C ASP A 80 -8.13 -10.13 5.58
N TRP A 81 -7.30 -9.25 5.00
CA TRP A 81 -7.29 -9.02 3.56
C TRP A 81 -6.85 -10.26 2.78
N LYS A 82 -5.81 -10.97 3.24
CA LYS A 82 -5.37 -12.23 2.60
C LYS A 82 -6.46 -13.28 2.65
N LEU A 83 -7.15 -13.46 3.79
CA LEU A 83 -8.22 -14.44 3.94
C LEU A 83 -9.39 -14.13 2.99
N THR A 84 -9.81 -12.87 2.93
CA THR A 84 -10.92 -12.40 2.08
C THR A 84 -10.61 -12.56 0.58
N ASN A 85 -9.37 -12.29 0.15
CA ASN A 85 -8.97 -12.42 -1.26
C ASN A 85 -8.63 -13.86 -1.66
N LEU A 86 -8.20 -14.71 -0.73
CA LEU A 86 -8.06 -16.15 -0.97
C LEU A 86 -9.43 -16.79 -1.26
N ASP A 87 -10.47 -16.42 -0.49
CA ASP A 87 -11.83 -16.90 -0.71
C ASP A 87 -12.41 -16.41 -2.06
N ARG A 88 -12.11 -15.17 -2.47
CA ARG A 88 -12.49 -14.64 -3.80
C ARG A 88 -11.84 -15.41 -4.95
N ASN A 89 -10.57 -15.80 -4.82
CA ASN A 89 -9.84 -16.56 -5.86
C ASN A 89 -10.19 -18.06 -5.91
N MET A 90 -10.83 -18.63 -4.88
CA MET A 90 -11.29 -20.03 -4.90
C MET A 90 -12.70 -20.20 -5.48
N LEU A 91 -13.38 -19.11 -5.81
CA LEU A 91 -14.74 -19.10 -6.38
C LEU A 91 -14.78 -18.65 -7.86
N SER A 92 -13.63 -18.45 -8.51
CA SER A 92 -13.51 -18.09 -9.94
C SER A 92 -13.00 -19.22 -10.81
#